data_AF-A0A7K0XG80-F1
#
_entry.id   AF-A0A7K0XG80-F1
#
_cell.length_a   1.000
_cell.length_b   1.000
_cell.length_c   1.000
_cell.angle_alpha   90.00
_cell.angle_beta   90.00
_cell.angle_gamma   90.00
#
_symmetry.space_group_name_H-M   'P 1'
#
loop_
_entity.id
_entity.type
_entity.pdbx_description
1 polymer ?
#
loop_
_entity_poly.entity_id
_entity_poly.type
_entity_poly.pdbx_seq_one_letter_code
_entity_poly.pdbx_strand_id
1 'polypeptide(L)' 'MARLERAIVKIDTEERALHARMVESAQDHDALARMNKELHELSAKKAALEDEWLSLSG' A
#
# COMPACT_ATOMS: atom_id res chain seq x y z
N MET A 1 -14.01 -7.68 -11.28
CA MET A 1 -14.06 -7.86 -9.81
C MET A 1 -12.86 -8.63 -9.27
N ALA A 2 -12.75 -9.96 -9.44
CA ALA A 2 -11.67 -10.75 -8.84
C ALA A 2 -10.22 -10.30 -9.13
N ARG A 3 -9.96 -9.59 -10.24
CA ARG A 3 -8.65 -8.99 -10.53
C ARG A 3 -8.33 -7.79 -9.64
N LEU A 4 -9.32 -6.93 -9.35
CA LEU A 4 -9.17 -5.76 -8.48
C LEU A 4 -8.97 -6.19 -7.03
N GLU A 5 -9.77 -7.14 -6.56
CA GLU A 5 -9.62 -7.74 -5.22
C GLU A 5 -8.22 -8.34 -5.02
N ARG A 6 -7.71 -9.10 -5.99
CA ARG A 6 -6.33 -9.61 -5.93
C ARG A 6 -5.27 -8.51 -5.90
N ALA A 7 -5.51 -7.41 -6.62
CA ALA A 7 -4.59 -6.27 -6.63
C ALA A 7 -4.59 -5.54 -5.28
N ILE A 8 -5.76 -5.35 -4.67
CA ILE A 8 -5.90 -4.75 -3.33
C ILE A 8 -5.20 -5.61 -2.28
N VAL A 9 -5.45 -6.93 -2.27
CA VAL A 9 -4.78 -7.87 -1.34
C VAL A 9 -3.25 -7.87 -1.51
N LYS A 10 -2.78 -7.72 -2.75
CA LYS A 10 -1.35 -7.60 -3.02
C LYS A 10 -0.79 -6.32 -2.41
N ILE A 11 -1.46 -5.18 -2.59
CA ILE A 11 -1.02 -3.91 -1.99
C ILE A 11 -1.04 -4.00 -0.46
N ASP A 12 -2.06 -4.61 0.14
CA ASP A 12 -2.09 -4.85 1.60
C ASP A 12 -0.88 -5.65 2.10
N THR A 13 -0.45 -6.64 1.31
CA THR A 13 0.71 -7.45 1.62
C THR A 13 1.99 -6.63 1.54
N GLU A 14 2.11 -5.78 0.51
CA GLU A 14 3.24 -4.86 0.32
C GLU A 14 3.31 -3.80 1.43
N GLU A 15 2.19 -3.20 1.82
CA GLU A 15 2.11 -2.22 2.93
C GLU A 15 2.56 -2.85 4.26
N ARG A 16 2.12 -4.07 4.56
CA ARG A 16 2.54 -4.79 5.78
C ARG A 16 4.04 -5.09 5.79
N ALA A 17 4.58 -5.53 4.67
CA ALA A 17 6.01 -5.80 4.53
C ALA A 17 6.83 -4.51 4.66
N LEU A 18 6.34 -3.41 4.09
CA LEU A 18 6.98 -2.10 4.18
C LEU A 18 6.97 -1.58 5.62
N HIS A 19 5.85 -1.71 6.33
CA HIS A 19 5.77 -1.38 7.75
C HIS A 19 6.77 -2.18 8.60
N ALA A 20 6.93 -3.48 8.35
CA ALA A 20 7.93 -4.29 9.04
C ALA A 20 9.35 -3.77 8.80
N ARG A 21 9.69 -3.43 7.54
CA ARG A 21 10.99 -2.84 7.18
C ARG A 21 11.23 -1.46 7.80
N MET A 22 10.18 -0.64 7.94
CA MET A 22 10.26 0.65 8.63
C MET A 22 10.60 0.46 10.11
N VAL A 23 10.03 -0.55 10.78
CA VAL A 23 10.37 -0.88 12.17
C VAL A 23 11.83 -1.31 12.29
N GLU A 24 12.33 -2.13 11.37
CA GLU A 24 13.75 -2.54 11.34
C GLU A 24 14.70 -1.37 11.07
N SER A 25 14.26 -0.38 10.29
CA SER A 25 15.03 0.81 9.90
C SER A 25 14.73 2.04 10.76
N ALA A 26 14.18 1.85 11.97
CA ALA A 26 13.64 2.95 12.79
C ALA A 26 14.65 4.07 13.13
N GLN A 27 15.95 3.79 13.05
CA GLN A 27 17.02 4.75 13.34
C GLN A 27 17.59 5.42 12.08
N ASP A 28 17.21 4.97 10.87
CA ASP A 28 17.63 5.58 9.61
C ASP A 28 16.50 6.47 9.08
N HIS A 29 16.60 7.76 9.43
CA HIS A 29 15.60 8.76 9.05
C HIS A 29 15.45 8.93 7.54
N ASP A 30 16.53 8.79 6.77
CA ASP A 30 16.48 8.92 5.31
C ASP A 30 15.80 7.69 4.69
N ALA A 31 16.07 6.50 5.19
CA ALA A 31 15.37 5.29 4.80
C ALA A 31 13.88 5.36 5.17
N LEU A 32 13.55 5.81 6.38
CA LEU A 32 12.17 6.01 6.81
C LEU A 32 11.43 7.02 5.92
N ALA A 33 12.06 8.13 5.54
CA ALA A 33 11.44 9.11 4.66
C ALA A 33 11.10 8.51 3.28
N ARG A 34 12.01 7.70 2.71
CA ARG A 34 11.78 6.99 1.44
C ARG A 34 10.65 5.97 1.57
N MET A 35 10.68 5.15 2.62
CA MET A 35 9.64 4.14 2.88
C MET A 35 8.29 4.76 3.16
N ASN A 36 8.23 5.91 3.84
CA ASN A 36 6.98 6.62 4.09
C ASN A 36 6.38 7.18 2.79
N LYS A 37 7.23 7.66 1.87
CA LYS A 37 6.77 8.05 0.53
C LYS A 37 6.19 6.85 -0.24
N GLU A 38 6.89 5.72 -0.24
CA GLU A 38 6.43 4.48 -0.87
C GLU A 38 5.10 4.01 -0.27
N LEU A 39 4.93 4.10 1.05
CA LEU A 39 3.69 3.77 1.74
C LEU A 39 2.53 4.67 1.30
N HIS A 40 2.76 5.98 1.18
CA HIS A 40 1.74 6.90 0.67
C HIS A 40 1.33 6.60 -0.77
N GLU A 41 2.28 6.22 -1.63
CA GLU A 41 1.99 5.83 -3.01
C GLU A 41 1.17 4.53 -3.08
N LEU A 42 1.51 3.53 -2.27
CA LEU A 42 0.75 2.28 -2.16
C LEU A 42 -0.68 2.53 -1.64
N SER A 43 -0.82 3.34 -0.60
CA SER A 43 -2.11 3.68 -0.02
C SER A 43 -3.01 4.44 -0.99
N ALA A 44 -2.47 5.41 -1.72
CA ALA A 44 -3.21 6.14 -2.75
C ALA A 44 -3.65 5.22 -3.90
N LYS A 45 -2.79 4.29 -4.31
CA LYS A 45 -3.11 3.29 -5.33
C LYS A 45 -4.20 2.32 -4.85
N LYS A 46 -4.15 1.91 -3.59
CA LYS A 46 -5.18 1.06 -2.98
C LYS A 46 -6.53 1.77 -2.99
N ALA A 47 -6.59 3.02 -2.53
CA ALA A 47 -7.81 3.82 -2.52
C ALA A 47 -8.42 3.94 -3.94
N ALA A 48 -7.59 4.21 -4.95
CA ALA A 48 -8.06 4.27 -6.34
C ALA A 48 -8.66 2.94 -6.84
N LEU A 49 -8.07 1.80 -6.44
CA LEU A 49 -8.59 0.47 -6.81
C LEU A 49 -9.87 0.12 -6.04
N GLU A 50 -9.98 0.56 -4.78
CA GLU A 50 -11.20 0.42 -3.97
C GLU A 50 -12.35 1.24 -4.55
N ASP A 51 -12.08 2.49 -4.96
CA ASP A 51 -13.05 3.35 -5.66
C ASP A 51 -13.47 2.74 -7.01
N GLU A 52 -12.53 2.21 -7.79
CA GLU A 52 -12.84 1.49 -9.04
C GLU A 52 -13.72 0.27 -8.76
N TRP A 53 -13.39 -0.52 -7.74
CA TRP A 53 -14.18 -1.70 -7.37
C TRP A 53 -15.59 -1.33 -6.91
N LEU A 54 -15.74 -0.30 -6.07
CA LEU A 54 -17.04 0.26 -5.66
C LEU A 54 -17.87 0.72 -6.86
N SER A 55 -17.26 1.43 -7.81
CA SER A 55 -17.95 1.90 -9.03
C SER A 55 -18.46 0.78 -9.94
N LEU A 56 -17.80 -0.38 -9.91
CA LEU A 56 -18.16 -1.56 -10.70
C LEU A 56 -19.11 -2.52 -9.96
N SER A 57 -19.31 -2.33 -8.65
CA SER A 57 -20.18 -3.16 -7.81
C SER A 57 -21.52 -2.51 -7.45
N GLY A 58 -21.64 -1.19 -7.61
CA GLY A 58 -22.90 -0.45 -7.52
C GLY A 58 -23.72 -0.52 -8.80
#